data_AF-A0A6N9HZZ5-F1
#
_entry.id   AF-A0A6N9HZZ5-F1
#
_cell.length_a   1.000
_cell.length_b   1.000
_cell.length_c   1.000
_cell.angle_alpha   90.00
_cell.angle_beta   90.00
_cell.angle_gamma   90.00
#
_symmetry.space_group_name_H-M   'P 1'
#
loop_
_entity.id
_entity.type
_entity.pdbx_description
1 polymer ?
#
loop_
_entity_poly.entity_id
_entity_poly.type
_entity_poly.pdbx_seq_one_letter_code
_entity_poly.pdbx_strand_id
1 'polypeptide(L)'
;MAGLIKNPNVSSENKKDSKTISRGHEYHPSNPVEPGEMNNSKSDVELVSYITSVRVDNHIKNQLQAMSIIGYATSQKDAIETMISAWRESQSPEQLRLFDAQVKTLEAKDVRLKSKK
;
A
#
# COMPACT_ATOMS: atom_id res chain seq x y z
N MET A 1 -46.45 20.52 30.82
CA MET A 1 -45.96 19.13 30.92
C MET A 1 -44.48 19.12 30.58
N ALA A 2 -43.60 19.10 31.58
CA ALA A 2 -42.17 18.81 31.41
C ALA A 2 -41.64 18.30 32.76
N GLY A 3 -41.79 17.00 33.00
CA GLY A 3 -41.16 16.32 34.13
C GLY A 3 -39.72 15.99 33.77
N LEU A 4 -38.76 16.72 34.34
CA LEU A 4 -37.34 16.39 34.25
C LEU A 4 -37.07 15.14 35.10
N ILE A 5 -36.50 14.13 34.46
CA ILE A 5 -36.05 12.88 35.09
C ILE A 5 -34.94 13.24 36.09
N LYS A 6 -35.18 12.97 37.38
CA LYS A 6 -34.14 13.08 38.41
C LYS A 6 -33.09 12.01 38.17
N ASN A 7 -31.87 12.43 37.83
CA ASN A 7 -30.70 11.57 37.75
C ASN A 7 -30.39 11.01 39.16
N PRO A 8 -30.44 9.68 39.38
CA PRO A 8 -30.27 9.09 40.71
C PRO A 8 -28.80 9.08 41.19
N ASN A 9 -27.85 9.57 40.38
CA ASN A 9 -26.43 9.50 40.71
C ASN A 9 -25.88 10.76 41.42
N VAL A 10 -26.74 11.67 41.87
CA VAL A 10 -26.32 12.83 42.66
C VAL A 10 -26.55 12.53 44.15
N SER A 11 -25.73 11.62 44.68
CA SER A 11 -25.62 11.45 46.12
C SER A 11 -24.63 12.49 46.65
N SER A 12 -25.14 13.39 47.49
CA SER A 12 -24.37 14.35 48.27
C SER A 12 -23.35 13.64 49.17
N GLU A 13 -22.18 14.25 49.28
CA GLU A 13 -21.28 14.24 50.43
C GLU A 13 -21.04 12.90 51.14
N ASN A 14 -19.92 12.27 50.79
CA ASN A 14 -19.04 11.68 51.80
C ASN A 14 -17.60 11.72 51.28
N LYS A 15 -16.81 12.66 51.81
CA LYS A 15 -15.35 12.65 51.69
C LYS A 15 -14.83 11.37 52.35
N LYS A 16 -14.54 10.35 51.57
CA LYS A 16 -13.64 9.27 51.96
C LYS A 16 -12.52 9.22 50.95
N ASP A 17 -11.31 9.41 51.45
CA ASP A 17 -10.06 9.52 50.72
C ASP A 17 -9.99 8.52 49.56
N SER A 18 -10.20 9.01 48.33
CA SER A 18 -9.89 8.23 47.15
C SER A 18 -8.36 8.17 47.07
N LYS A 19 -7.76 7.09 47.57
CA LYS A 19 -6.36 6.78 47.26
C LYS A 19 -6.23 6.67 45.74
N THR A 20 -5.73 7.73 45.13
CA THR A 20 -5.36 7.75 43.72
C THR A 20 -4.28 6.70 43.51
N ILE A 21 -4.59 5.68 42.72
CA ILE A 21 -3.62 4.66 42.35
C ILE A 21 -2.59 5.33 41.46
N SER A 22 -1.32 5.33 41.87
CA SER A 22 -0.23 5.89 41.07
C SER A 22 -0.10 5.09 39.77
N ARG A 23 -0.18 5.77 38.62
CA ARG A 23 -0.13 5.17 37.27
C ARG A 23 1.26 4.68 36.85
N GLY A 24 2.18 4.52 37.80
CA GLY A 24 3.58 4.17 37.53
C GLY A 24 4.37 5.37 36.99
N HIS A 25 5.59 5.09 36.52
CA HIS A 25 6.45 6.11 35.90
C HIS A 25 5.93 6.45 34.50
N GLU A 26 5.79 7.74 34.20
CA GLU A 26 5.56 8.18 32.82
C GLU A 26 6.78 7.84 31.97
N TYR A 27 6.58 7.03 30.94
CA TYR A 27 7.60 6.76 29.94
C TYR A 27 7.64 7.92 28.96
N HIS A 28 8.63 8.79 29.11
CA HIS A 28 9.00 9.78 28.11
C HIS A 28 10.07 9.17 27.19
N PRO A 29 9.84 9.07 25.88
CA PRO A 29 10.86 8.57 24.95
C PRO A 29 12.08 9.49 25.01
N SER A 30 13.27 8.92 25.12
CA SER A 30 14.53 9.67 25.18
C SER A 30 14.84 10.45 23.90
N ASN A 31 14.17 10.14 22.80
CA ASN A 31 14.22 10.88 21.54
C ASN A 31 12.80 11.02 20.96
N PRO A 32 12.08 12.12 21.27
CA PRO A 32 10.86 12.48 20.57
C PRO A 32 11.22 12.88 19.14
N VAL A 33 10.65 12.21 18.14
CA VAL A 33 10.79 12.66 16.76
C VAL A 33 9.82 13.83 16.56
N GLU A 34 10.36 15.02 16.36
CA GLU A 34 9.58 16.22 16.03
C GLU A 34 8.81 16.01 14.71
N PRO A 35 7.55 16.47 14.59
CA PRO A 35 6.77 16.41 13.35
C PRO A 35 7.37 17.35 12.30
N GLY A 36 8.46 16.92 11.68
CA GLY A 36 9.30 17.68 10.77
C GLY A 36 10.63 16.98 10.45
N GLU A 37 11.11 16.12 11.34
CA GLU A 37 12.36 15.35 11.16
C GLU A 37 12.20 14.03 10.40
N MET A 38 11.04 13.82 9.77
CA MET A 38 10.93 12.80 8.74
C MET A 38 11.55 13.34 7.45
N ASN A 39 12.87 13.53 7.49
CA ASN A 39 13.66 13.89 6.32
C ASN A 39 13.36 12.86 5.23
N ASN A 40 12.63 13.31 4.22
CA ASN A 40 12.44 12.62 2.96
C ASN A 40 13.80 12.56 2.25
N SER A 41 14.73 11.72 2.72
CA SER A 41 15.63 11.04 1.81
C SER A 41 14.82 10.02 1.02
N LYS A 42 13.83 10.51 0.27
CA LYS A 42 13.32 9.81 -0.90
C LYS A 42 14.47 9.90 -1.89
N SER A 43 15.45 9.00 -1.73
CA SER A 43 16.18 8.51 -2.88
C SER A 43 15.09 8.21 -3.90
N ASP A 44 15.08 8.95 -5.01
CA ASP A 44 14.27 8.58 -6.16
C ASP A 44 14.48 7.09 -6.34
N VAL A 45 13.42 6.31 -6.15
CA VAL A 45 13.49 4.86 -6.26
C VAL A 45 13.73 4.63 -7.74
N GLU A 46 15.00 4.51 -8.10
CA GLU A 46 15.44 4.29 -9.47
C GLU A 46 14.67 3.07 -9.97
N LEU A 47 13.77 3.27 -10.93
CA LEU A 47 12.97 2.20 -11.52
C LEU A 47 13.94 1.25 -12.23
N VAL A 48 14.36 0.19 -11.54
CA VAL A 48 15.28 -0.79 -12.10
C VAL A 48 14.50 -1.71 -13.05
N SER A 49 14.37 -1.29 -14.31
CA SER A 49 13.91 -2.15 -15.38
C SER A 49 15.06 -3.06 -15.82
N TYR A 50 14.89 -4.38 -15.69
CA TYR A 50 15.85 -5.36 -16.16
C TYR A 50 15.17 -6.49 -16.94
N ILE A 51 15.92 -7.14 -17.82
CA ILE A 51 15.40 -8.25 -18.62
C ILE A 51 15.08 -9.41 -17.70
N THR A 52 13.83 -9.86 -17.76
CA THR A 52 13.33 -11.04 -17.05
C THR A 52 12.54 -11.93 -18.01
N SER A 53 12.42 -13.19 -17.66
CA SER A 53 11.69 -14.20 -18.45
C SER A 53 10.51 -14.72 -17.64
N VAL A 54 9.34 -14.76 -18.26
CA VAL A 54 8.14 -15.40 -17.69
C VAL A 54 8.05 -16.82 -18.25
N ARG A 55 7.83 -17.81 -17.38
CA ARG A 55 7.56 -19.19 -17.81
C ARG A 55 6.09 -19.31 -18.20
N VAL A 56 5.83 -19.68 -19.44
CA VAL A 56 4.51 -19.87 -20.02
C VAL A 56 4.45 -21.19 -20.78
N ASP A 57 3.25 -21.70 -21.00
CA ASP A 57 3.05 -22.88 -21.85
C ASP A 57 3.16 -22.53 -23.35
N ASN A 58 3.20 -23.59 -24.16
CA ASN A 58 3.31 -23.49 -25.62
C ASN A 58 2.09 -22.80 -26.26
N HIS A 59 0.90 -22.97 -25.68
CA HIS A 59 -0.32 -22.37 -26.24
C HIS A 59 -0.25 -20.83 -26.12
N ILE A 60 0.10 -20.31 -24.95
CA ILE A 60 0.29 -18.88 -24.72
C ILE A 60 1.40 -18.34 -25.65
N LYS A 61 2.54 -19.04 -25.72
CA LYS A 61 3.64 -18.65 -26.62
C LYS A 61 3.16 -18.53 -28.08
N ASN A 62 2.39 -19.50 -28.56
CA ASN A 62 1.89 -19.51 -29.93
C ASN A 62 0.85 -18.41 -30.17
N GLN A 63 0.02 -18.08 -29.19
CA GLN A 63 -0.89 -16.93 -29.27
C GLN A 63 -0.12 -15.61 -29.39
N LEU A 64 0.89 -15.40 -28.55
CA LEU A 64 1.75 -14.20 -28.62
C LEU A 64 2.46 -14.10 -29.98
N GLN A 65 2.92 -15.23 -30.52
CA GLN A 65 3.54 -15.26 -31.84
C GLN A 65 2.52 -14.97 -32.95
N ALA A 66 1.33 -15.53 -32.88
CA ALA A 66 0.26 -15.26 -33.84
C ALA A 66 -0.15 -13.77 -33.84
N MET A 67 -0.26 -13.15 -32.66
CA MET A 67 -0.53 -11.70 -32.54
C MET A 67 0.53 -10.87 -33.27
N SER A 68 1.79 -11.29 -33.21
CA SER A 68 2.86 -10.61 -33.94
C SER A 68 2.78 -10.85 -35.46
N ILE A 69 2.48 -12.08 -35.87
CA ILE A 69 2.35 -12.44 -37.30
C ILE A 69 1.21 -11.67 -37.98
N ILE A 70 0.06 -11.52 -37.32
CA ILE A 70 -1.09 -10.81 -37.88
C ILE A 70 -0.95 -9.28 -37.84
N GLY A 71 0.18 -8.77 -37.37
CA GLY A 71 0.48 -7.34 -37.31
C GLY A 71 -0.21 -6.59 -36.17
N TYR A 72 -0.78 -7.30 -35.19
CA TYR A 72 -1.38 -6.68 -34.01
C TYR A 72 -0.32 -6.18 -33.01
N ALA A 73 0.89 -6.77 -33.05
CA ALA A 73 2.03 -6.36 -32.26
C ALA A 73 3.34 -6.55 -33.03
N THR A 74 4.34 -5.73 -32.74
CA THR A 74 5.67 -5.79 -33.38
C THR A 74 6.52 -6.96 -32.88
N SER A 75 6.25 -7.45 -31.66
CA SER A 75 6.96 -8.56 -31.03
C SER A 75 6.09 -9.24 -29.96
N GLN A 76 6.53 -10.36 -29.42
CA GLN A 76 5.83 -11.03 -28.31
C GLN A 76 5.81 -10.17 -27.03
N LYS A 77 6.84 -9.35 -26.79
CA LYS A 77 6.87 -8.37 -25.70
C LYS A 77 5.77 -7.32 -25.90
N ASP A 78 5.73 -6.76 -27.10
CA ASP A 78 4.75 -5.73 -27.48
C ASP A 78 3.31 -6.27 -27.44
N ALA A 79 3.12 -7.55 -27.78
CA ALA A 79 1.83 -8.22 -27.61
C ALA A 79 1.39 -8.27 -26.15
N ILE A 80 2.32 -8.57 -25.22
CA ILE A 80 2.04 -8.55 -23.77
C ILE A 80 1.73 -7.13 -23.30
N GLU A 81 2.50 -6.12 -23.71
CA GLU A 81 2.26 -4.71 -23.36
C GLU A 81 0.89 -4.23 -23.87
N THR A 82 0.53 -4.62 -25.08
CA THR A 82 -0.78 -4.34 -25.67
C THR A 82 -1.91 -5.00 -24.87
N MET A 83 -1.76 -6.27 -24.49
CA MET A 83 -2.75 -6.96 -23.67
C MET A 83 -2.91 -6.32 -22.27
N ILE A 84 -1.81 -5.93 -21.64
CA ILE A 84 -1.85 -5.23 -20.33
C ILE A 84 -2.56 -3.89 -20.48
N SER A 85 -2.30 -3.15 -21.56
CA SER A 85 -2.94 -1.86 -21.85
C SER A 85 -4.44 -2.03 -22.07
N ALA A 86 -4.84 -2.97 -22.93
CA ALA A 86 -6.25 -3.29 -23.17
C ALA A 86 -6.97 -3.76 -21.89
N TRP A 87 -6.30 -4.58 -21.07
CA TRP A 87 -6.85 -4.96 -19.77
C TRP A 87 -7.06 -3.74 -18.87
N ARG A 88 -6.06 -2.86 -18.73
CA ARG A 88 -6.16 -1.62 -17.95
C ARG A 88 -7.32 -0.75 -18.41
N GLU A 89 -7.48 -0.55 -19.72
CA GLU A 89 -8.57 0.25 -20.30
C GLU A 89 -9.96 -0.29 -19.96
N SER A 90 -10.09 -1.61 -19.75
CA SER A 90 -11.35 -2.25 -19.38
C SER A 90 -11.68 -2.24 -17.89
N GLN A 91 -10.75 -1.82 -17.02
CA GLN A 91 -10.93 -1.89 -15.56
C GLN A 91 -11.58 -0.64 -14.97
N SER A 92 -12.21 -0.81 -13.81
CA SER A 92 -12.70 0.31 -13.01
C SER A 92 -11.54 1.13 -12.41
N PRO A 93 -11.75 2.43 -12.11
CA PRO A 93 -10.72 3.27 -11.49
C PRO A 93 -10.21 2.72 -10.15
N GLU A 94 -11.07 2.07 -9.37
CA GLU A 94 -10.69 1.45 -8.10
C GLU A 94 -9.74 0.26 -8.30
N GLN A 95 -10.06 -0.62 -9.25
CA GLN A 95 -9.21 -1.77 -9.58
C GLN A 95 -7.87 -1.34 -10.18
N LEU A 96 -7.87 -0.31 -11.03
CA LEU A 96 -6.63 0.28 -11.56
C LEU A 96 -5.75 0.82 -10.42
N ARG A 97 -6.34 1.53 -9.47
CA ARG A 97 -5.60 2.04 -8.31
C ARG A 97 -4.99 0.91 -7.48
N LEU A 98 -5.72 -0.17 -7.28
CA LEU A 98 -5.21 -1.36 -6.57
C LEU A 98 -4.06 -1.99 -7.36
N PHE A 99 -4.22 -2.16 -8.67
CA PHE A 99 -3.20 -2.72 -9.55
C PHE A 99 -1.90 -1.90 -9.49
N ASP A 100 -1.99 -0.58 -9.64
CA ASP A 100 -0.82 0.31 -9.60
C ASP A 100 -0.12 0.29 -8.23
N ALA A 101 -0.88 0.20 -7.14
CA ALA A 101 -0.31 0.04 -5.81
C ALA A 101 0.47 -1.28 -5.65
N GLN A 102 -0.03 -2.37 -6.25
CA GLN A 102 0.67 -3.66 -6.23
C GLN A 102 1.92 -3.65 -7.10
N VAL A 103 1.85 -3.11 -8.32
CA VAL A 103 3.01 -2.96 -9.22
C VAL A 103 4.11 -2.17 -8.52
N LYS A 104 3.78 -1.01 -7.95
CA LYS A 104 4.75 -0.16 -7.22
C LYS A 104 5.38 -0.89 -6.02
N THR A 105 4.61 -1.70 -5.32
CA THR A 105 5.11 -2.50 -4.18
C THR A 105 6.12 -3.55 -4.63
N LEU A 106 5.83 -4.23 -5.75
CA LEU A 106 6.72 -5.23 -6.33
C LEU A 106 8.01 -4.60 -6.86
N GLU A 107 7.92 -3.47 -7.55
CA GLU A 107 9.09 -2.71 -8.03
C GLU A 107 9.99 -2.27 -6.87
N ALA A 108 9.41 -1.70 -5.81
CA ALA A 108 10.17 -1.30 -4.62
C ALA A 108 10.86 -2.49 -3.93
N LYS A 109 10.24 -3.68 -3.94
CA LYS A 109 10.86 -4.91 -3.45
C LYS A 109 12.03 -5.33 -4.34
N ASP A 110 11.90 -5.24 -5.67
CA ASP A 110 12.95 -5.63 -6.61
C ASP A 110 14.16 -4.69 -6.52
N VAL A 111 13.94 -3.37 -6.39
CA VAL A 111 15.02 -2.40 -6.13
C VAL A 111 15.79 -2.78 -4.86
N ARG A 112 15.09 -3.10 -3.76
CA ARG A 112 15.72 -3.51 -2.49
C ARG A 112 16.50 -4.83 -2.59
N LEU A 113 16.05 -5.77 -3.42
CA LEU A 113 16.74 -7.05 -3.61
C LEU A 113 18.01 -6.86 -4.45
N LYS A 114 17.98 -5.95 -5.42
CA LYS A 114 19.12 -5.64 -6.28
C LYS A 114 20.15 -4.76 -5.58
N SER A 115 19.73 -3.80 -4.77
CA SER A 115 20.64 -2.92 -4.01
C SER A 115 21.43 -3.64 -2.92
N LYS A 116 21.05 -4.87 -2.56
CA LYS A 116 21.72 -5.72 -1.56
C LYS A 116 22.74 -6.70 -2.18
N LYS A 117 22.80 -6.80 -3.51
CA LYS A 117 23.81 -7.59 -4.22
C LYS A 117 25.01 -6.71 -4.54
#